data_AF-A0A382P5D9-F1
#
_entry.id   AF-A0A382P5D9-F1
#
_cell.length_a   1.000
_cell.length_b   1.000
_cell.length_c   1.000
_cell.angle_alpha   90.00
_cell.angle_beta   90.00
_cell.angle_gamma   90.00
#
_symmetry.space_group_name_H-M   'P 1'
#
loop_
_entity.id
_entity.type
_entity.pdbx_description
1 polymer ?
#
loop_
_entity_poly.entity_id
_entity_poly.type
_entity_poly.pdbx_seq_one_letter_code
_entity_poly.pdbx_strand_id
1 'polypeptide(L)'
;MRGNIISYDYLCQKESAKLQKGMNFRLKGRHSVLLMSVRKNSPYQDEITEDGSVLIYEGHDVSKTEGVTYPKQHDQPEYLFSGNLTENGKFNKAAQDYKSGKKGPDIVQVYEKIKAGIWSDNGFFHLIDSWMKSDGSRKVFKFKLVAIESVEDESKAEDSIDRVVERSRIIPTRVKLEVWKRDKGMCTVCNAMDELHFDHILPFSRGGTSLKAENIQLLCARHNLEKSARIQ
;
A
#
# COMPACT_ATOMS: atom_id res chain seq x y z
N MET A 1 10.19 -7.11 4.45
CA MET A 1 9.47 -7.44 5.71
C MET A 1 8.36 -6.42 5.88
N ARG A 2 7.11 -6.89 5.97
CA ARG A 2 5.93 -6.02 6.14
C ARG A 2 5.92 -5.43 7.55
N GLY A 3 5.40 -4.22 7.71
CA GLY A 3 5.26 -3.54 9.00
C GLY A 3 6.42 -2.61 9.37
N ASN A 4 7.45 -2.52 8.53
CA ASN A 4 8.58 -1.60 8.74
C ASN A 4 8.10 -0.16 8.77
N ILE A 5 8.64 0.64 9.70
CA ILE A 5 8.38 2.07 9.80
C ILE A 5 9.58 2.79 9.19
N ILE A 6 9.32 3.54 8.12
CA ILE A 6 10.37 4.12 7.28
C ILE A 6 10.14 5.62 7.07
N SER A 7 11.23 6.35 6.85
CA SER A 7 11.17 7.74 6.42
C SER A 7 10.80 7.83 4.93
N TYR A 8 10.36 9.00 4.49
CA TYR A 8 10.12 9.26 3.07
C TYR A 8 11.40 9.12 2.23
N ASP A 9 12.55 9.55 2.77
CA ASP A 9 13.83 9.48 2.05
C ASP A 9 14.27 8.03 1.86
N TYR A 10 14.14 7.20 2.89
CA TYR A 10 14.43 5.77 2.79
C TYR A 10 13.50 5.08 1.79
N LEU A 11 12.20 5.41 1.80
CA LEU A 11 11.25 4.92 0.82
C LEU A 11 11.65 5.29 -0.62
N CYS A 12 12.07 6.54 -0.86
CA CYS A 12 12.56 6.96 -2.19
C CYS A 12 13.84 6.25 -2.61
N GLN A 13 14.76 6.01 -1.65
CA GLN A 13 15.99 5.27 -1.88
C GLN A 13 15.70 3.81 -2.25
N LYS A 14 14.83 3.14 -1.48
CA LYS A 14 14.41 1.76 -1.71
C LYS A 14 13.78 1.59 -3.09
N GLU A 15 12.91 2.52 -3.49
CA GLU A 15 12.26 2.50 -4.81
C GLU A 15 13.12 3.09 -5.93
N SER A 16 14.31 3.60 -5.61
CA SER A 16 15.22 4.26 -6.55
C SER A 16 14.51 5.32 -7.42
N ALA A 17 13.56 6.06 -6.82
CA ALA A 17 12.69 7.00 -7.49
C ALA A 17 12.17 8.07 -6.51
N LYS A 18 11.91 9.28 -7.01
CA LYS A 18 11.22 10.33 -6.23
C LYS A 18 9.71 10.14 -6.32
N LEU A 19 9.07 9.73 -5.24
CA LEU A 19 7.64 9.42 -5.22
C LEU A 19 6.78 10.64 -4.86
N GLN A 20 6.59 11.52 -5.84
CA GLN A 20 5.79 12.75 -5.68
C GLN A 20 4.29 12.52 -5.90
N LYS A 21 3.91 11.41 -6.52
CA LYS A 21 2.54 11.03 -6.84
C LYS A 21 2.11 9.83 -5.99
N GLY A 22 0.81 9.72 -5.72
CA GLY A 22 0.24 8.59 -4.97
C GLY A 22 0.32 7.25 -5.71
N MET A 23 0.38 7.29 -7.03
CA MET A 23 0.44 6.15 -7.94
C MET A 23 1.65 6.31 -8.85
N ASN A 24 2.46 5.25 -8.91
CA ASN A 24 3.67 5.21 -9.72
C ASN A 24 3.71 3.85 -10.43
N PHE A 25 3.25 3.83 -11.68
CA PHE A 25 3.15 2.62 -12.49
C PHE A 25 4.52 2.14 -12.95
N ARG A 26 4.84 0.89 -12.65
CA ARG A 26 6.01 0.12 -13.09
C ARG A 26 7.32 0.92 -13.13
N LEU A 27 7.78 1.35 -11.96
CA LEU A 27 8.98 2.16 -11.84
C LEU A 27 10.18 1.44 -12.47
N LYS A 28 10.74 2.04 -13.52
CA LYS A 28 11.85 1.47 -14.30
C LYS A 28 11.56 0.05 -14.83
N GLY A 29 10.28 -0.26 -15.14
CA GLY A 29 9.86 -1.58 -15.62
C GLY A 29 9.68 -2.65 -14.54
N ARG A 30 9.86 -2.30 -13.26
CA ARG A 30 9.64 -3.18 -12.09
C ARG A 30 8.18 -3.09 -11.62
N HIS A 31 7.92 -3.55 -10.39
CA HIS A 31 6.64 -3.39 -9.72
C HIS A 31 6.19 -1.93 -9.65
N SER A 32 4.88 -1.74 -9.50
CA SER A 32 4.29 -0.43 -9.27
C SER A 32 4.31 -0.07 -7.79
N VAL A 33 4.24 1.22 -7.47
CA VAL A 33 4.21 1.71 -6.08
C VAL A 33 2.98 2.57 -5.84
N LEU A 34 2.26 2.27 -4.76
CA LEU A 34 1.16 3.09 -4.24
C LEU A 34 1.53 3.71 -2.90
N LEU A 35 1.31 5.02 -2.77
CA LEU A 35 1.31 5.75 -1.52
C LEU A 35 -0.15 5.96 -1.11
N MET A 36 -0.57 5.24 -0.07
CA MET A 36 -1.94 5.27 0.44
C MET A 36 -2.07 6.06 1.75
N SER A 37 -3.28 6.53 2.03
CA SER A 37 -3.59 7.19 3.30
C SER A 37 -5.09 7.14 3.59
N VAL A 38 -5.49 6.55 4.72
CA VAL A 38 -6.91 6.49 5.16
C VAL A 38 -7.26 7.52 6.24
N ARG A 39 -6.49 8.59 6.36
CA ARG A 39 -6.71 9.63 7.39
C ARG A 39 -7.99 10.42 7.12
N LYS A 40 -8.56 10.99 8.18
CA LYS A 40 -9.82 11.77 8.18
C LYS A 40 -9.87 12.93 7.16
N ASN A 41 -8.74 13.38 6.62
CA ASN A 41 -8.63 14.44 5.61
C ASN A 41 -7.76 14.02 4.41
N SER A 42 -7.60 12.72 4.18
CA SER A 42 -6.93 12.25 2.97
C SER A 42 -7.70 12.72 1.74
N PRO A 43 -6.99 13.13 0.66
CA PRO A 43 -7.65 13.59 -0.56
C PRO A 43 -8.41 12.48 -1.29
N TYR A 44 -8.12 11.21 -0.98
CA TYR A 44 -8.67 10.03 -1.63
C TYR A 44 -9.29 9.10 -0.60
N GLN A 45 -10.32 8.35 -1.01
CA GLN A 45 -11.02 7.41 -0.14
C GLN A 45 -10.49 6.00 -0.39
N ASP A 46 -9.30 5.75 0.16
CA ASP A 46 -8.72 4.42 0.24
C ASP A 46 -9.42 3.61 1.34
N GLU A 47 -9.69 2.33 1.08
CA GLU A 47 -10.37 1.45 2.03
C GLU A 47 -9.60 0.15 2.21
N ILE A 48 -9.45 -0.27 3.46
CA ILE A 48 -8.94 -1.59 3.80
C ILE A 48 -10.14 -2.44 4.21
N THR A 49 -10.35 -3.56 3.53
CA THR A 49 -11.48 -4.48 3.73
C THR A 49 -10.99 -5.91 3.98
N GLU A 50 -11.93 -6.84 4.22
CA GLU A 50 -11.63 -8.26 4.46
C GLU A 50 -10.56 -8.47 5.55
N ASP A 51 -10.70 -7.79 6.69
CA ASP A 51 -9.78 -7.84 7.83
C ASP A 51 -8.31 -7.53 7.47
N GLY A 52 -8.09 -6.72 6.44
CA GLY A 52 -6.75 -6.30 6.02
C GLY A 52 -6.17 -7.08 4.85
N SER A 53 -6.89 -8.01 4.22
CA SER A 53 -6.39 -8.68 3.02
C SER A 53 -6.65 -7.92 1.73
N VAL A 54 -7.60 -6.98 1.71
CA VAL A 54 -7.96 -6.23 0.51
C VAL A 54 -7.79 -4.74 0.71
N LEU A 55 -7.15 -4.10 -0.27
CA LEU A 55 -7.08 -2.65 -0.41
C LEU A 55 -7.92 -2.24 -1.63
N ILE A 56 -8.87 -1.33 -1.42
CA ILE A 56 -9.52 -0.58 -2.49
C ILE A 56 -8.86 0.79 -2.57
N TYR A 57 -8.09 1.02 -3.62
CA TYR A 57 -7.36 2.27 -3.84
C TYR A 57 -8.13 3.17 -4.81
N GLU A 58 -8.27 4.45 -4.50
CA GLU A 58 -8.88 5.41 -5.43
C GLU A 58 -7.83 6.01 -6.37
N GLY A 59 -8.17 6.10 -7.66
CA GLY A 59 -7.30 6.72 -8.65
C GLY A 59 -7.05 8.20 -8.41
N HIS A 60 -6.25 8.78 -9.29
CA HIS A 60 -5.86 10.18 -9.23
C HIS A 60 -6.80 11.11 -9.96
N ASP A 61 -6.87 12.34 -9.45
CA ASP A 61 -7.57 13.44 -10.08
C ASP A 61 -6.84 13.94 -11.34
N VAL A 62 -7.56 14.69 -12.17
CA VAL A 62 -6.93 15.50 -13.24
C VAL A 62 -5.84 16.40 -12.64
N SER A 63 -4.75 16.61 -13.38
CA SER A 63 -3.71 17.55 -12.96
C SER A 63 -4.26 18.97 -12.87
N LYS A 64 -3.78 19.76 -11.89
CA LYS A 64 -4.03 21.21 -11.87
C LYS A 64 -3.29 21.87 -13.03
N THR A 65 -4.01 22.57 -13.89
CA THR A 65 -3.48 23.35 -15.02
C THR A 65 -4.19 24.69 -15.12
N GLU A 66 -3.69 25.58 -15.96
CA GLU A 66 -4.41 26.78 -16.38
C GLU A 66 -5.71 26.34 -17.07
N GLY A 67 -6.85 26.50 -16.40
CA GLY A 67 -8.16 25.99 -16.83
C GLY A 67 -8.76 24.87 -15.96
N VAL A 68 -7.96 24.24 -15.07
CA VAL A 68 -8.45 23.23 -14.12
C VAL A 68 -8.02 23.57 -12.70
N THR A 69 -8.81 24.44 -12.05
CA THR A 69 -8.54 24.94 -10.70
C THR A 69 -9.00 23.97 -9.61
N TYR A 70 -10.08 23.21 -9.86
CA TYR A 70 -10.71 22.30 -8.92
C TYR A 70 -10.76 20.86 -9.46
N PRO A 71 -9.66 20.08 -9.36
CA PRO A 71 -9.58 18.73 -9.92
C PRO A 71 -10.70 17.76 -9.53
N LYS A 72 -11.28 17.93 -8.33
CA LYS A 72 -12.37 17.08 -7.84
C LYS A 72 -13.74 17.37 -8.46
N GLN A 73 -13.86 18.37 -9.32
CA GLN A 73 -15.07 18.63 -10.10
C GLN A 73 -15.08 17.89 -11.44
N HIS A 74 -14.01 17.16 -11.77
CA HIS A 74 -13.88 16.45 -13.02
C HIS A 74 -13.74 14.94 -12.79
N ASP A 75 -14.37 14.16 -13.66
CA ASP A 75 -14.14 12.73 -13.78
C ASP A 75 -12.65 12.44 -13.91
N GLN A 76 -12.20 11.38 -13.25
CA GLN A 76 -10.81 10.97 -13.33
C GLN A 76 -10.50 10.45 -14.75
N PRO A 77 -9.44 10.94 -15.40
CA PRO A 77 -9.19 10.65 -16.80
C PRO A 77 -8.44 9.33 -16.97
N GLU A 78 -8.85 8.53 -17.95
CA GLU A 78 -8.09 7.36 -18.41
C GLU A 78 -6.92 7.77 -19.32
N TYR A 79 -7.14 8.79 -20.15
CA TYR A 79 -6.19 9.30 -21.13
C TYR A 79 -5.86 10.76 -20.86
N LEU A 80 -4.60 11.12 -21.13
CA LEU A 80 -4.20 12.51 -21.30
C LEU A 80 -4.80 13.07 -22.59
N PHE A 81 -4.87 14.39 -22.70
CA PHE A 81 -5.30 15.05 -23.93
C PHE A 81 -4.48 14.63 -25.16
N SER A 82 -3.20 14.30 -24.97
CA SER A 82 -2.31 13.78 -26.01
C SER A 82 -2.63 12.35 -26.47
N GLY A 83 -3.60 11.67 -25.86
CA GLY A 83 -3.96 10.27 -26.16
C GLY A 83 -3.15 9.21 -25.40
N ASN A 84 -2.09 9.61 -24.69
CA ASN A 84 -1.34 8.70 -23.83
C ASN A 84 -2.12 8.35 -22.56
N LEU A 85 -1.98 7.12 -22.04
CA LEU A 85 -2.61 6.72 -20.78
C LEU A 85 -2.11 7.55 -19.60
N THR A 86 -3.03 7.94 -18.71
CA THR A 86 -2.70 8.44 -17.38
C THR A 86 -2.24 7.29 -16.48
N GLU A 87 -1.82 7.59 -15.25
CA GLU A 87 -1.57 6.53 -14.26
C GLU A 87 -2.83 5.69 -14.03
N ASN A 88 -4.01 6.32 -13.97
CA ASN A 88 -5.27 5.58 -13.85
C ASN A 88 -5.46 4.64 -15.03
N GLY A 89 -5.24 5.11 -16.26
CA GLY A 89 -5.39 4.27 -17.45
C GLY A 89 -4.39 3.13 -17.52
N LYS A 90 -3.14 3.33 -17.07
CA LYS A 90 -2.14 2.27 -17.01
C LYS A 90 -2.53 1.18 -16.00
N PHE A 91 -2.91 1.56 -14.78
CA PHE A 91 -3.39 0.62 -13.77
C PHE A 91 -4.69 -0.07 -14.21
N ASN A 92 -5.62 0.67 -14.84
CA ASN A 92 -6.87 0.13 -15.33
C ASN A 92 -6.61 -0.95 -16.39
N LYS A 93 -5.81 -0.63 -17.41
CA LYS A 93 -5.42 -1.59 -18.44
C LYS A 93 -4.76 -2.83 -17.85
N ALA A 94 -3.82 -2.64 -16.91
CA ALA A 94 -3.12 -3.75 -16.25
C ALA A 94 -4.09 -4.69 -15.52
N ALA A 95 -5.03 -4.14 -14.73
CA ALA A 95 -6.04 -4.91 -14.03
C ALA A 95 -6.99 -5.65 -14.99
N GLN A 96 -7.45 -4.99 -16.05
CA GLN A 96 -8.35 -5.61 -17.04
C GLN A 96 -7.66 -6.71 -17.86
N ASP A 97 -6.37 -6.54 -18.19
CA ASP A 97 -5.60 -7.58 -18.88
C ASP A 97 -5.40 -8.83 -18.00
N TYR A 98 -5.18 -8.65 -16.69
CA TYR A 98 -5.19 -9.77 -15.74
C TYR A 98 -6.58 -10.42 -15.63
N LYS A 99 -7.63 -9.61 -15.44
CA LYS A 99 -9.01 -10.09 -15.28
C LYS A 99 -9.52 -10.87 -16.50
N SER A 100 -9.00 -10.56 -17.69
CA SER A 100 -9.29 -11.29 -18.94
C SER A 100 -8.35 -12.48 -19.20
N GLY A 101 -7.43 -12.78 -18.29
CA GLY A 101 -6.53 -13.94 -18.38
C GLY A 101 -5.38 -13.78 -19.37
N LYS A 102 -5.08 -12.56 -19.84
CA LYS A 102 -3.99 -12.35 -20.83
C LYS A 102 -2.59 -12.44 -20.21
N LYS A 103 -2.49 -12.25 -18.90
CA LYS A 103 -1.24 -12.18 -18.14
C LYS A 103 -1.49 -12.43 -16.66
N GLY A 104 -0.42 -12.59 -15.88
CA GLY A 104 -0.49 -12.58 -14.43
C GLY A 104 -0.79 -11.20 -13.84
N PRO A 105 -1.06 -11.12 -12.54
CA PRO A 105 -1.40 -9.86 -11.87
C PRO A 105 -0.18 -8.94 -11.76
N ASP A 106 -0.40 -7.63 -11.84
CA ASP A 106 0.67 -6.67 -11.53
C ASP A 106 1.02 -6.71 -10.05
N ILE A 107 2.32 -6.67 -9.77
CA ILE A 107 2.87 -6.53 -8.44
C ILE A 107 2.85 -5.05 -8.06
N VAL A 108 2.30 -4.77 -6.88
CA VAL A 108 2.18 -3.42 -6.33
C VAL A 108 2.73 -3.39 -4.91
N GLN A 109 3.77 -2.59 -4.69
CA GLN A 109 4.27 -2.30 -3.36
C GLN A 109 3.47 -1.14 -2.75
N VAL A 110 2.96 -1.31 -1.54
CA VAL A 110 2.09 -0.31 -0.89
C VAL A 110 2.78 0.28 0.33
N TYR A 111 2.83 1.61 0.38
CA TYR A 111 3.30 2.37 1.53
C TYR A 111 2.16 3.20 2.11
N GLU A 112 1.98 3.12 3.42
CA GLU A 112 0.91 3.83 4.11
C GLU A 112 1.46 4.99 4.94
N LYS A 113 0.88 6.17 4.76
CA LYS A 113 1.28 7.35 5.54
C LYS A 113 0.69 7.26 6.96
N ILE A 114 1.52 7.08 7.99
CA ILE A 114 1.07 7.03 9.40
C ILE A 114 0.98 8.42 10.04
N LYS A 115 2.06 9.22 9.98
CA LYS A 115 2.04 10.67 10.30
C LYS A 115 2.89 11.47 9.31
N ALA A 116 3.11 12.76 9.54
CA ALA A 116 4.03 13.53 8.70
C ALA A 116 5.44 12.92 8.82
N GLY A 117 6.11 12.68 7.69
CA GLY A 117 7.44 12.08 7.64
C GLY A 117 7.53 10.58 7.97
N ILE A 118 6.45 9.96 8.46
CA ILE A 118 6.46 8.55 8.89
C ILE A 118 5.52 7.71 8.01
N TRP A 119 6.11 6.70 7.39
CA TRP A 119 5.46 5.73 6.53
C TRP A 119 5.58 4.33 7.12
N SER A 120 4.60 3.48 6.79
CA SER A 120 4.62 2.05 7.07
C SER A 120 4.67 1.29 5.76
N ASP A 121 5.60 0.35 5.64
CA ASP A 121 5.68 -0.62 4.56
C ASP A 121 4.58 -1.67 4.72
N ASN A 122 3.57 -1.64 3.86
CA ASN A 122 2.48 -2.61 3.85
C ASN A 122 2.78 -3.84 2.98
N GLY A 123 3.98 -3.94 2.42
CA GLY A 123 4.41 -5.02 1.55
C GLY A 123 3.70 -5.03 0.21
N PHE A 124 3.80 -6.18 -0.45
CA PHE A 124 3.30 -6.40 -1.80
C PHE A 124 1.82 -6.78 -1.84
N PHE A 125 1.21 -6.42 -2.97
CA PHE A 125 -0.16 -6.70 -3.33
C PHE A 125 -0.24 -7.09 -4.80
N HIS A 126 -1.25 -7.89 -5.15
CA HIS A 126 -1.67 -8.10 -6.53
C HIS A 126 -2.80 -7.18 -6.91
N LEU A 127 -2.66 -6.48 -8.03
CA LEU A 127 -3.73 -5.73 -8.66
C LEU A 127 -4.65 -6.69 -9.42
N ILE A 128 -5.87 -6.89 -8.94
CA ILE A 128 -6.77 -7.94 -9.45
C ILE A 128 -8.02 -7.42 -10.16
N ASP A 129 -8.42 -6.17 -9.93
CA ASP A 129 -9.57 -5.57 -10.60
C ASP A 129 -9.49 -4.05 -10.63
N SER A 130 -10.25 -3.44 -11.55
CA SER A 130 -10.47 -2.00 -11.61
C SER A 130 -11.88 -1.69 -12.13
N TRP A 131 -12.44 -0.57 -11.68
CA TRP A 131 -13.71 -0.06 -12.19
C TRP A 131 -13.81 1.45 -11.97
N MET A 132 -14.74 2.10 -12.65
CA MET A 132 -15.15 3.46 -12.31
C MET A 132 -16.39 3.43 -11.42
N LYS A 133 -16.40 4.28 -10.39
CA LYS A 133 -17.53 4.46 -9.48
C LYS A 133 -17.88 5.94 -9.43
N SER A 134 -19.18 6.27 -9.41
CA SER A 134 -19.61 7.64 -9.09
C SER A 134 -19.49 7.87 -7.58
N ASP A 135 -18.89 8.99 -7.18
CA ASP A 135 -18.86 9.46 -5.79
C ASP A 135 -20.02 10.41 -5.46
N GLY A 136 -20.99 10.57 -6.38
CA GLY A 136 -22.10 11.51 -6.31
C GLY A 136 -21.85 12.83 -7.03
N SER A 137 -20.58 13.21 -7.25
CA SER A 137 -20.21 14.42 -8.00
C SER A 137 -19.51 14.12 -9.32
N ARG A 138 -18.72 13.05 -9.37
CA ARG A 138 -17.90 12.68 -10.52
C ARG A 138 -17.65 11.18 -10.53
N LYS A 139 -17.02 10.68 -11.59
CA LYS A 139 -16.52 9.30 -11.68
C LYS A 139 -15.06 9.24 -11.25
N VAL A 140 -14.75 8.28 -10.37
CA VAL A 140 -13.40 7.99 -9.90
C VAL A 140 -13.04 6.55 -10.22
N PHE A 141 -11.77 6.31 -10.52
CA PHE A 141 -11.24 4.95 -10.62
C PHE A 141 -11.12 4.33 -9.23
N LYS A 142 -11.44 3.05 -9.14
CA LYS A 142 -11.17 2.21 -7.99
C LYS A 142 -10.38 1.00 -8.45
N PHE A 143 -9.37 0.63 -7.67
CA PHE A 143 -8.48 -0.49 -7.93
C PHE A 143 -8.57 -1.46 -6.75
N LYS A 144 -8.88 -2.74 -7.03
CA LYS A 144 -8.89 -3.78 -6.00
C LYS A 144 -7.54 -4.49 -5.98
N LEU A 145 -6.90 -4.44 -4.83
CA LEU A 145 -5.62 -5.08 -4.57
C LEU A 145 -5.75 -6.11 -3.45
N VAL A 146 -5.12 -7.27 -3.61
CA VAL A 146 -5.07 -8.32 -2.58
C VAL A 146 -3.66 -8.41 -2.03
N ALA A 147 -3.52 -8.33 -0.71
CA ALA A 147 -2.24 -8.45 -0.03
C ALA A 147 -1.66 -9.87 -0.17
N ILE A 148 -0.39 -9.96 -0.52
CA ILE A 148 0.32 -11.23 -0.68
C ILE A 148 1.47 -11.32 0.32
N GLU A 149 1.89 -12.52 0.70
CA GLU A 149 3.00 -12.70 1.64
C GLU A 149 4.35 -12.33 1.03
N SER A 150 4.58 -12.74 -0.22
CA SER A 150 5.85 -12.56 -0.92
C SER A 150 5.66 -12.54 -2.42
N VAL A 151 6.68 -12.04 -3.12
CA VAL A 151 6.84 -12.18 -4.58
C VAL A 151 8.08 -13.01 -4.87
N GLU A 152 8.06 -13.79 -5.94
CA GLU A 152 9.23 -14.59 -6.34
C GLU A 152 10.39 -13.70 -6.79
N ASP A 153 10.07 -12.61 -7.49
CA ASP A 153 11.04 -11.66 -8.03
C ASP A 153 10.54 -10.22 -7.88
N GLU A 154 11.07 -9.51 -6.89
CA GLU A 154 10.74 -8.09 -6.63
C GLU A 154 11.15 -7.16 -7.77
N SER A 155 11.97 -7.61 -8.72
CA SER A 155 12.37 -6.82 -9.90
C SER A 155 11.35 -6.85 -11.03
N LYS A 156 10.34 -7.73 -10.98
CA LYS A 156 9.31 -7.82 -12.02
C LYS A 156 8.14 -6.90 -11.77
N ALA A 157 7.49 -6.50 -12.84
CA ALA A 157 6.23 -5.75 -12.82
C ALA A 157 5.00 -6.62 -12.55
N GLU A 158 5.09 -7.89 -12.93
CA GLU A 158 4.00 -8.85 -12.98
C GLU A 158 4.43 -10.15 -12.32
N ASP A 159 3.50 -10.79 -11.62
CA ASP A 159 3.70 -12.14 -11.10
C ASP A 159 3.30 -13.20 -12.14
N SER A 160 3.69 -14.44 -11.91
CA SER A 160 3.29 -15.61 -12.69
C SER A 160 1.78 -15.83 -12.60
N ILE A 161 1.17 -16.23 -13.72
CA ILE A 161 -0.27 -16.52 -13.79
C ILE A 161 -0.67 -17.79 -13.00
N ASP A 162 0.26 -18.75 -12.88
CA ASP A 162 0.00 -20.07 -12.29
C ASP A 162 0.48 -20.19 -10.83
N ARG A 163 0.99 -19.09 -10.25
CA ARG A 163 1.53 -19.11 -8.90
C ARG A 163 0.42 -19.26 -7.86
N VAL A 164 0.61 -20.17 -6.91
CA VAL A 164 -0.23 -20.26 -5.71
C VAL A 164 0.05 -19.04 -4.83
N VAL A 165 -0.94 -18.16 -4.70
CA VAL A 165 -0.80 -16.92 -3.92
C VAL A 165 -1.20 -17.15 -2.48
N GLU A 166 -0.21 -17.07 -1.57
CA GLU A 166 -0.47 -16.98 -0.15
C GLU A 166 -0.97 -15.58 0.20
N ARG A 167 -2.26 -15.52 0.57
CA ARG A 167 -2.90 -14.28 0.99
C ARG A 167 -2.37 -13.88 2.36
N SER A 168 -2.03 -12.61 2.47
CA SER A 168 -1.61 -12.01 3.72
C SER A 168 -2.62 -10.98 4.20
N ARG A 169 -2.42 -10.45 5.41
CA ARG A 169 -3.21 -9.35 5.96
C ARG A 169 -2.27 -8.23 6.40
N ILE A 170 -2.69 -6.99 6.24
CA ILE A 170 -2.01 -5.84 6.83
C ILE A 170 -2.60 -5.50 8.19
N ILE A 171 -1.80 -4.84 9.03
CA ILE A 171 -2.30 -4.26 10.27
C ILE A 171 -3.16 -3.04 9.89
N PRO A 172 -4.45 -2.96 10.30
CA PRO A 172 -5.30 -1.83 9.98
C PRO A 172 -4.71 -0.51 10.51
N THR A 173 -4.92 0.58 9.77
CA THR A 173 -4.43 1.91 10.14
C THR A 173 -4.85 2.33 11.54
N ARG A 174 -6.11 2.05 11.94
CA ARG A 174 -6.59 2.38 13.29
C ARG A 174 -5.73 1.74 14.39
N VAL A 175 -5.33 0.49 14.16
CA VAL A 175 -4.50 -0.28 15.09
C VAL A 175 -3.09 0.28 15.11
N LYS A 176 -2.51 0.58 13.95
CA LYS A 176 -1.18 1.23 13.87
C LYS A 176 -1.13 2.56 14.60
N LEU A 177 -2.14 3.41 14.44
CA LEU A 177 -2.22 4.71 15.10
C LEU A 177 -2.36 4.56 16.62
N GLU A 178 -3.18 3.62 17.07
CA GLU A 178 -3.36 3.30 18.48
C GLU A 178 -2.06 2.79 19.12
N VAL A 179 -1.41 1.81 18.49
CA VAL A 179 -0.11 1.27 18.90
C VAL A 179 0.95 2.36 18.91
N TRP A 180 1.05 3.17 17.85
CA TRP A 180 2.00 4.27 17.79
C TRP A 180 1.82 5.26 18.94
N LYS A 181 0.57 5.60 19.27
CA LYS A 181 0.25 6.51 20.39
C LYS A 181 0.57 5.87 21.74
N ARG A 182 0.19 4.60 21.94
CA ARG A 182 0.42 3.83 23.17
C ARG A 182 1.91 3.68 23.46
N ASP A 183 2.66 3.25 22.46
CA ASP A 183 4.11 2.95 22.54
C ASP A 183 4.96 4.22 22.37
N LYS A 184 4.31 5.38 22.21
CA LYS A 184 4.93 6.71 22.06
C LYS A 184 5.94 6.79 20.90
N GLY A 185 5.79 5.95 19.89
CA GLY A 185 6.75 5.83 18.79
C GLY A 185 8.11 5.32 19.23
N MET A 186 8.16 4.40 20.20
CA MET A 186 9.37 3.81 20.72
C MET A 186 9.25 2.29 20.82
N CYS A 187 10.38 1.59 20.79
CA CYS A 187 10.43 0.16 21.04
C CYS A 187 9.97 -0.15 22.47
N THR A 188 9.04 -1.08 22.62
CA THR A 188 8.48 -1.49 23.92
C THR A 188 9.49 -2.18 24.85
N VAL A 189 10.61 -2.64 24.30
CA VAL A 189 11.65 -3.36 25.06
C VAL A 189 12.79 -2.43 25.51
N CYS A 190 13.23 -1.49 24.67
CA CYS A 190 14.41 -0.66 24.97
C CYS A 190 14.25 0.84 24.72
N ASN A 191 13.05 1.30 24.37
CA ASN A 191 12.75 2.70 24.07
C ASN A 191 13.52 3.32 22.88
N ALA A 192 14.15 2.50 22.02
CA ALA A 192 14.71 2.99 20.76
C ALA A 192 13.62 3.67 19.92
N MET A 193 13.95 4.73 19.20
CA MET A 193 12.99 5.53 18.41
C MET A 193 13.17 5.37 16.90
N ASP A 194 14.15 4.57 16.50
CA ASP A 194 14.60 4.33 15.15
C ASP A 194 14.42 2.86 14.76
N GLU A 195 14.43 2.61 13.44
CA GLU A 195 14.29 1.28 12.84
C GLU A 195 13.13 0.48 13.45
N LEU A 196 11.99 1.14 13.62
CA LEU A 196 10.82 0.57 14.28
C LEU A 196 10.00 -0.29 13.32
N HIS A 197 9.33 -1.29 13.89
CA HIS A 197 8.47 -2.23 13.21
C HIS A 197 7.19 -2.40 14.00
N PHE A 198 6.05 -2.44 13.31
CA PHE A 198 4.84 -3.03 13.89
C PHE A 198 4.98 -4.55 13.87
N ASP A 199 5.00 -5.16 15.05
CA ASP A 199 5.17 -6.59 15.24
C ASP A 199 3.99 -7.18 16.02
N HIS A 200 3.62 -8.44 15.71
CA HIS A 200 2.59 -9.16 16.42
C HIS A 200 3.15 -9.84 17.66
N ILE A 201 2.54 -9.63 18.83
CA ILE A 201 2.92 -10.31 20.09
C ILE A 201 2.70 -11.82 19.94
N LEU A 202 1.47 -12.26 19.65
CA LEU A 202 1.19 -13.60 19.15
C LEU A 202 1.26 -13.58 17.62
N PRO A 203 2.16 -14.35 16.97
CA PRO A 203 2.28 -14.38 15.52
C PRO A 203 0.97 -14.74 14.84
N PHE A 204 0.73 -14.15 13.67
CA PHE A 204 -0.46 -14.44 12.87
C PHE A 204 -0.59 -15.94 12.54
N SER A 205 0.52 -16.60 12.17
CA SER A 205 0.59 -18.05 11.90
C SER A 205 0.16 -18.92 13.07
N ARG A 206 0.14 -18.37 14.29
CA ARG A 206 -0.31 -19.04 15.52
C ARG A 206 -1.65 -18.50 16.02
N GLY A 207 -2.44 -17.87 15.15
CA GLY A 207 -3.78 -17.34 15.47
C GLY A 207 -3.79 -15.91 16.02
N GLY A 208 -2.67 -15.20 15.98
CA GLY A 208 -2.61 -13.80 16.37
C GLY A 208 -3.46 -12.89 15.48
N THR A 209 -4.24 -11.99 16.08
CA THR A 209 -5.07 -11.04 15.33
C THR A 209 -4.32 -9.75 14.99
N SER A 210 -4.57 -9.20 13.80
CA SER A 210 -4.12 -7.84 13.41
C SER A 210 -5.12 -6.75 13.80
N LEU A 211 -6.33 -7.11 14.26
CA LEU A 211 -7.45 -6.18 14.46
C LEU A 211 -7.48 -5.52 15.85
N LYS A 212 -6.59 -5.94 16.75
CA LYS A 212 -6.53 -5.56 18.16
C LYS A 212 -5.15 -5.01 18.48
N ALA A 213 -5.09 -3.79 19.00
CA ALA A 213 -3.82 -3.16 19.35
C ALA A 213 -3.09 -3.91 20.46
N GLU A 214 -3.82 -4.65 21.30
CA GLU A 214 -3.28 -5.49 22.36
C GLU A 214 -2.40 -6.63 21.84
N ASN A 215 -2.56 -7.03 20.57
CA ASN A 215 -1.71 -8.04 19.95
C ASN A 215 -0.60 -7.46 19.06
N ILE A 216 -0.46 -6.14 19.00
CA ILE A 216 0.54 -5.45 18.18
C ILE A 216 1.43 -4.58 19.08
N GLN A 217 2.72 -4.51 18.77
CA GLN A 217 3.72 -3.73 19.50
C GLN A 217 4.71 -3.06 18.55
N LEU A 218 5.38 -2.01 19.03
CA LEU A 218 6.56 -1.46 18.36
C LEU A 218 7.84 -2.13 18.85
N LEU A 219 8.61 -2.70 17.92
CA LEU A 219 9.96 -3.21 18.18
C LEU A 219 10.97 -2.51 17.29
N CYS A 220 12.17 -2.24 17.79
CA CYS A 220 13.29 -1.88 16.92
C CYS A 220 13.81 -3.13 16.19
N ALA A 221 14.56 -2.93 15.10
CA ALA A 221 15.11 -4.01 14.28
C ALA A 221 15.79 -5.11 15.11
N ARG A 222 16.61 -4.72 16.10
CA ARG A 222 17.31 -5.65 17.00
C ARG A 222 16.34 -6.57 17.75
N HIS A 223 15.37 -6.03 18.47
CA HIS A 223 14.43 -6.85 19.25
C HIS A 223 13.44 -7.61 18.36
N ASN A 224 13.10 -7.08 17.19
CA ASN A 224 12.26 -7.78 16.23
C ASN A 224 12.94 -9.06 15.70
N LEU A 225 14.24 -8.97 15.38
CA LEU A 225 15.05 -10.12 14.98
C LEU A 225 15.22 -11.13 16.11
N GLU A 226 15.56 -10.67 17.33
CA GLU A 226 15.68 -11.52 18.52
C GLU A 226 14.39 -12.30 18.80
N LYS A 227 13.21 -11.65 18.66
CA LYS A 227 11.92 -12.30 18.82
C LYS A 227 11.66 -13.33 17.73
N SER A 228 11.92 -12.98 16.47
CA SER A 228 11.70 -13.89 15.33
C SER A 228 12.51 -15.17 15.46
N ALA A 229 13.75 -15.08 15.96
CA ALA A 229 14.62 -16.23 16.19
C ALA A 229 14.12 -17.19 17.29
N ARG A 230 13.28 -16.72 18.23
CA ARG A 230 12.72 -17.54 19.33
C ARG A 230 11.38 -18.20 19.00
N ILE A 231 10.77 -17.81 17.88
CA ILE A 231 9.42 -18.21 17.47
C ILE A 231 9.47 -19.27 16.34
N GLN A 232 10.65 -19.62 15.84
CA GLN A 232 10.83 -20.83 15.03
C GLN A 232 10.65 -22.09 15.87
#